data_AF-A0A954FYV2-F1
#
_entry.id   AF-A0A954FYV2-F1
#
_cell.length_a   1.000
_cell.length_b   1.000
_cell.length_c   1.000
_cell.angle_alpha   90.00
_cell.angle_beta   90.00
_cell.angle_gamma   90.00
#
_symmetry.space_group_name_H-M   'P 1'
#
loop_
_entity.id
_entity.type
_entity.pdbx_description
1 polymer ?
#
loop_
_entity_poly.entity_id
_entity_poly.type
_entity_poly.pdbx_seq_one_letter_code
_entity_poly.pdbx_strand_id
1 'polypeptide(L)'
;MKRKKGSSSGASLDSLLDTMTNVVGILVILLTVTQLGVGEAVERIKESLPEITDEDMERSQKQAEDLDSLLELEKEQLQTVKELTQQKKSVNVNEQKALAEKLKKELEKLKEIQLNIEQLKKQIAERDEKVKALEKTIVEKETELADIKARLAKTPDPGPTPDAKIVNLPNPRDAPKEAKQIEYVCWHGRILRVDIP
;
A
#
# COMPACT_ATOMS: atom_id res chain seq x y z
N MET A 1 -86.03 -110.27 -48.96
CA MET A 1 -86.14 -109.30 -50.09
C MET A 1 -86.82 -108.05 -49.56
N LYS A 2 -86.45 -106.78 -49.82
CA LYS A 2 -85.43 -106.12 -50.64
C LYS A 2 -85.48 -104.61 -50.23
N ARG A 3 -84.33 -103.93 -50.20
CA ARG A 3 -84.10 -102.50 -49.84
C ARG A 3 -84.93 -101.45 -50.61
N LYS A 4 -85.11 -100.26 -50.00
CA LYS A 4 -84.96 -98.89 -50.59
C LYS A 4 -85.04 -97.85 -49.44
N LYS A 5 -84.01 -97.11 -49.01
CA LYS A 5 -83.15 -96.02 -49.56
C LYS A 5 -83.87 -94.70 -49.89
N GLY A 6 -83.51 -93.64 -49.14
CA GLY A 6 -83.78 -92.20 -49.36
C GLY A 6 -84.34 -91.56 -48.08
N SER A 7 -83.60 -90.78 -47.27
CA SER A 7 -82.99 -89.49 -47.58
C SER A 7 -81.81 -89.17 -46.63
N SER A 8 -80.57 -89.08 -47.12
CA SER A 8 -79.39 -88.71 -46.32
C SER A 8 -78.70 -87.45 -46.88
N SER A 9 -79.46 -86.50 -47.40
CA SER A 9 -78.91 -85.28 -48.04
C SER A 9 -79.25 -83.98 -47.32
N GLY A 10 -80.03 -84.02 -46.22
CA GLY A 10 -80.40 -82.84 -45.42
C GLY A 10 -79.59 -82.66 -44.12
N ALA A 11 -79.13 -83.76 -43.50
CA ALA A 11 -78.44 -83.70 -42.21
C ALA A 11 -77.00 -83.15 -42.28
N SER A 12 -76.33 -83.27 -43.44
CA SER A 12 -74.98 -82.74 -43.63
C SER A 12 -74.94 -81.25 -43.97
N LEU A 13 -76.02 -80.69 -44.53
CA LEU A 13 -76.14 -79.25 -44.77
C LEU A 13 -76.58 -78.51 -43.51
N ASP A 14 -77.43 -79.12 -42.68
CA ASP A 14 -77.85 -78.56 -41.40
C ASP A 14 -76.67 -78.49 -40.41
N SER A 15 -75.84 -79.53 -40.32
CA SER A 15 -74.61 -79.49 -39.51
C SER A 15 -73.57 -78.48 -40.05
N LEU A 16 -73.46 -78.29 -41.36
CA LEU A 16 -72.62 -77.25 -41.96
C LEU A 16 -73.16 -75.85 -41.65
N LEU A 17 -74.47 -75.66 -41.75
CA LEU A 17 -75.13 -74.39 -41.43
C LEU A 17 -75.08 -74.09 -39.93
N ASP A 18 -75.16 -75.10 -39.07
CA ASP A 18 -75.00 -74.98 -37.61
C ASP A 18 -73.55 -74.64 -37.24
N THR A 19 -72.55 -75.23 -37.92
CA THR A 19 -71.14 -74.82 -37.76
C THR A 19 -70.89 -73.40 -38.28
N MET A 20 -71.51 -72.98 -39.39
CA MET A 20 -71.43 -71.59 -39.85
C MET A 20 -72.11 -70.63 -38.87
N THR A 21 -73.26 -71.00 -38.31
CA THR A 21 -74.00 -70.13 -37.38
C THR A 21 -73.29 -70.02 -36.03
N ASN A 22 -72.65 -71.09 -35.55
CA ASN A 22 -71.83 -71.06 -34.33
C ASN A 22 -70.54 -70.25 -34.52
N VAL A 23 -69.86 -70.40 -35.67
CA VAL A 23 -68.64 -69.63 -35.99
C VAL A 23 -68.97 -68.15 -36.21
N VAL A 24 -70.04 -67.84 -36.92
CA VAL A 24 -70.50 -66.45 -37.08
C VAL A 24 -70.99 -65.90 -35.75
N GLY A 25 -71.69 -66.70 -34.94
CA GLY A 25 -72.14 -66.32 -33.60
C GLY A 25 -70.99 -65.92 -32.68
N ILE A 26 -69.92 -66.72 -32.61
CA ILE A 26 -68.76 -66.37 -31.79
C ILE A 26 -68.00 -65.15 -32.33
N LEU A 27 -67.94 -64.97 -33.65
CA LEU A 27 -67.36 -63.77 -34.26
C LEU A 27 -68.16 -62.51 -33.92
N VAL A 28 -69.49 -62.57 -33.97
CA VAL A 28 -70.35 -61.45 -33.58
C VAL A 28 -70.18 -61.12 -32.09
N ILE A 29 -70.09 -62.13 -31.22
CA ILE A 29 -69.84 -61.94 -29.78
C ILE A 29 -68.44 -61.34 -29.52
N LEU A 30 -67.40 -61.80 -30.21
CA LEU A 30 -66.05 -61.22 -30.10
C LEU A 30 -66.00 -59.76 -30.57
N LEU A 31 -66.73 -59.46 -31.64
CA LEU A 31 -66.79 -58.12 -32.22
C LEU A 31 -67.54 -57.14 -31.30
N THR A 32 -68.61 -57.57 -30.63
CA THR A 32 -69.28 -56.74 -29.63
C THR A 32 -68.44 -56.54 -28.37
N VAL A 33 -67.76 -57.57 -27.87
CA VAL A 33 -66.88 -57.46 -26.68
C VAL A 33 -65.68 -56.54 -26.95
N THR A 34 -65.07 -56.61 -28.13
CA THR A 34 -63.95 -55.72 -28.50
C THR A 34 -64.41 -54.28 -28.70
N GLN A 35 -65.59 -54.06 -29.31
CA GLN A 35 -66.15 -52.72 -29.42
C GLN A 35 -66.50 -52.09 -28.06
N LEU A 36 -67.04 -52.89 -27.13
CA LEU A 36 -67.32 -52.43 -25.77
C LEU A 36 -66.03 -52.12 -25.00
N GLY A 37 -64.99 -52.97 -25.13
CA GLY A 37 -63.71 -52.76 -24.46
C GLY A 37 -62.94 -51.53 -24.96
N VAL A 38 -63.03 -51.19 -26.26
CA VAL A 38 -62.39 -49.99 -26.81
C VAL A 38 -63.09 -48.71 -26.36
N GLY A 39 -64.42 -48.71 -26.31
CA GLY A 39 -65.19 -47.57 -25.79
C GLY A 39 -64.82 -47.24 -24.34
N GLU A 40 -64.77 -48.26 -23.49
CA GLU A 40 -64.43 -48.11 -22.08
C GLU A 40 -62.97 -47.70 -21.86
N ALA A 41 -62.03 -48.21 -22.68
CA ALA A 41 -60.63 -47.78 -22.62
C ALA A 41 -60.44 -46.31 -23.00
N VAL A 42 -61.18 -45.82 -24.00
CA VAL A 42 -61.14 -44.41 -24.41
C VAL A 42 -61.79 -43.52 -23.35
N GLU A 43 -62.88 -43.95 -22.73
CA GLU A 43 -63.56 -43.22 -21.66
C GLU A 43 -62.67 -43.11 -20.41
N ARG A 44 -62.01 -44.21 -20.00
CA ARG A 44 -61.00 -44.17 -18.90
C ARG A 44 -59.80 -43.27 -19.21
N ILE A 45 -59.33 -43.24 -20.46
CA ILE A 45 -58.23 -42.34 -20.86
C ILE A 45 -58.67 -40.87 -20.76
N LYS A 46 -59.89 -40.56 -21.22
CA LYS A 46 -60.47 -39.21 -21.11
C LYS A 46 -60.66 -38.78 -19.66
N GLU A 47 -61.12 -39.67 -18.79
CA GLU A 47 -61.25 -39.39 -17.35
C GLU A 47 -59.90 -39.20 -16.64
N SER A 48 -58.83 -39.82 -17.15
CA SER A 48 -57.48 -39.74 -16.57
C SER A 48 -56.66 -38.52 -17.02
N LEU A 49 -57.15 -37.76 -18.00
CA LEU A 49 -56.51 -36.56 -18.50
C LEU A 49 -57.16 -35.35 -17.82
N PRO A 50 -56.40 -34.48 -17.13
CA PRO A 50 -56.96 -33.23 -16.63
C PRO A 50 -57.43 -32.39 -17.81
N GLU A 51 -58.69 -31.95 -17.77
CA GLU A 51 -59.23 -30.98 -18.74
C GLU A 51 -58.48 -29.66 -18.51
N ILE A 52 -57.53 -29.34 -19.39
CA ILE A 52 -56.88 -28.03 -19.41
C ILE A 52 -57.95 -27.03 -19.83
N THR A 53 -58.47 -26.26 -18.85
CA THR A 53 -59.39 -25.17 -19.11
C THR A 53 -58.66 -24.01 -19.78
N ASP A 54 -59.38 -23.21 -20.56
CA ASP A 54 -58.83 -22.01 -21.21
C ASP A 54 -58.16 -21.05 -20.19
N GLU A 55 -58.63 -21.07 -18.93
CA GLU A 55 -58.06 -20.32 -17.81
C GLU A 55 -56.64 -20.76 -17.42
N ASP A 56 -56.32 -22.05 -17.53
CA ASP A 56 -54.98 -22.58 -17.21
C ASP A 56 -53.97 -22.26 -18.32
N MET A 57 -54.44 -22.17 -19.56
CA MET A 57 -53.64 -21.70 -20.70
C MET A 57 -53.33 -20.20 -20.58
N GLU A 58 -54.30 -19.36 -20.20
CA GLU A 58 -54.06 -17.94 -19.96
C GLU A 58 -53.11 -17.71 -18.77
N ARG A 59 -53.23 -18.49 -17.69
CA ARG A 59 -52.30 -18.41 -16.55
C ARG A 59 -50.88 -18.80 -16.93
N SER A 60 -50.73 -19.84 -17.74
CA SER A 60 -49.41 -20.28 -18.23
C SER A 60 -48.79 -19.25 -19.18
N GLN A 61 -49.58 -18.61 -20.04
CA GLN A 61 -49.11 -17.54 -20.91
C GLN A 61 -48.66 -16.31 -20.12
N LYS A 62 -49.43 -15.87 -19.12
CA LYS A 62 -49.04 -14.76 -18.24
C LYS A 62 -47.75 -15.06 -17.46
N GLN A 63 -47.61 -16.29 -16.95
CA GLN A 63 -46.38 -16.71 -16.28
C GLN A 63 -45.17 -16.70 -17.22
N ALA A 64 -45.36 -17.10 -18.49
CA ALA A 64 -44.29 -17.04 -19.48
C ALA A 64 -43.89 -15.60 -19.81
N GLU A 65 -44.86 -14.70 -19.99
CA GLU A 65 -44.60 -13.27 -20.23
C GLU A 65 -43.91 -12.60 -19.03
N ASP A 66 -44.36 -12.90 -17.81
CA ASP A 66 -43.74 -12.39 -16.57
C ASP A 66 -42.29 -12.87 -16.44
N LEU A 67 -42.03 -14.16 -16.73
CA LEU A 67 -40.68 -14.73 -16.71
C LEU A 67 -39.77 -14.13 -17.77
N ASP A 68 -40.29 -13.89 -18.98
CA ASP A 68 -39.53 -13.23 -20.04
C ASP A 68 -39.15 -11.79 -19.66
N SER A 69 -40.08 -11.03 -19.07
CA SER A 69 -39.80 -9.67 -18.58
C SER A 69 -38.74 -9.64 -17.47
N LEU A 70 -38.76 -10.62 -16.55
CA LEU A 70 -37.76 -10.79 -15.50
C LEU A 70 -36.39 -11.14 -16.08
N LEU A 71 -36.35 -12.02 -17.09
CA LEU A 71 -35.11 -12.39 -17.77
C LEU A 71 -34.48 -11.21 -18.53
N GLU A 72 -35.28 -10.34 -19.13
CA GLU A 72 -34.79 -9.12 -19.78
C GLU A 72 -34.17 -8.17 -18.74
N LEU A 73 -34.85 -7.92 -17.63
CA LEU A 73 -34.32 -7.11 -16.52
C LEU A 73 -33.01 -7.67 -15.96
N GLU A 74 -32.91 -8.98 -15.72
CA GLU A 74 -31.66 -9.60 -15.26
C GLU A 74 -30.55 -9.49 -16.29
N LYS A 75 -30.85 -9.62 -17.59
CA LYS A 75 -29.85 -9.44 -18.66
C LYS A 75 -29.33 -8.02 -18.70
N GLU A 76 -30.19 -7.02 -18.59
CA GLU A 76 -29.77 -5.61 -18.51
C GLU A 76 -28.91 -5.34 -17.27
N GLN A 77 -29.30 -5.88 -16.11
CA GLN A 77 -28.49 -5.78 -14.89
C GLN A 77 -27.13 -6.47 -15.05
N LEU A 78 -27.08 -7.64 -15.69
CA LEU A 78 -25.80 -8.33 -15.96
C LEU A 78 -24.95 -7.57 -16.98
N GLN A 79 -25.54 -6.92 -17.96
CA GLN A 79 -24.82 -6.08 -18.93
C GLN A 79 -24.24 -4.85 -18.25
N THR A 80 -25.03 -4.12 -17.46
CA THR A 80 -24.54 -2.95 -16.70
C THR A 80 -23.45 -3.34 -15.70
N VAL A 81 -23.60 -4.46 -14.99
CA VAL A 81 -22.55 -4.98 -14.09
C VAL A 81 -21.31 -5.37 -14.88
N LYS A 82 -21.44 -6.01 -16.05
CA LYS A 82 -20.29 -6.34 -16.92
C LYS A 82 -19.60 -5.08 -17.43
N GLU A 83 -20.32 -4.06 -17.88
CA GLU A 83 -19.76 -2.79 -18.33
C GLU A 83 -19.06 -2.06 -17.18
N LEU A 84 -19.67 -1.96 -16.01
CA LEU A 84 -19.05 -1.39 -14.81
C LEU A 84 -17.81 -2.18 -14.38
N THR A 85 -17.82 -3.50 -14.53
CA THR A 85 -16.68 -4.36 -14.20
C THR A 85 -15.57 -4.28 -15.23
N GLN A 86 -15.89 -4.11 -16.52
CA GLN A 86 -14.93 -3.87 -17.60
C GLN A 86 -14.31 -2.48 -17.49
N GLN A 87 -15.11 -1.46 -17.19
CA GLN A 87 -14.61 -0.10 -16.89
C GLN A 87 -13.72 -0.08 -15.65
N LYS A 88 -13.99 -0.93 -14.64
CA LYS A 88 -13.13 -1.07 -13.45
C LYS A 88 -11.92 -2.00 -13.64
N LYS A 89 -11.88 -2.84 -14.70
CA LYS A 89 -10.77 -3.77 -14.96
C LYS A 89 -9.76 -3.21 -15.96
N SER A 90 -8.94 -2.30 -15.46
CA SER A 90 -7.48 -2.40 -15.61
C SER A 90 -6.81 -1.49 -14.60
N VAL A 91 -7.21 -1.60 -13.33
CA VAL A 91 -6.35 -1.11 -12.25
C VAL A 91 -5.12 -2.01 -12.25
N ASN A 92 -4.09 -1.58 -12.99
CA ASN A 92 -2.83 -2.29 -13.11
C ASN A 92 -2.16 -2.21 -11.74
N VAL A 93 -2.30 -3.27 -10.95
CA VAL A 93 -1.80 -3.36 -9.57
C VAL A 93 -0.30 -3.01 -9.51
N ASN A 94 0.43 -3.26 -10.59
CA ASN A 94 1.83 -2.89 -10.72
C ASN A 94 2.05 -1.37 -10.84
N GLU A 95 1.18 -0.65 -11.55
CA GLU A 95 1.24 0.82 -11.65
C GLU A 95 0.91 1.48 -10.32
N GLN A 96 -0.09 0.97 -9.59
CA GLN A 96 -0.40 1.46 -8.24
C GLN A 96 0.74 1.20 -7.25
N LYS A 97 1.40 0.03 -7.34
CA LYS A 97 2.61 -0.25 -6.53
C LYS A 97 3.75 0.70 -6.89
N ALA A 98 3.98 0.95 -8.17
CA ALA A 98 5.01 1.89 -8.62
C ALA A 98 4.71 3.33 -8.17
N LEU A 99 3.45 3.76 -8.22
CA LEU A 99 3.01 5.05 -7.68
C LEU A 99 3.18 5.12 -6.16
N ALA A 100 2.79 4.07 -5.44
CA ALA A 100 2.97 3.99 -3.99
C ALA A 100 4.46 4.04 -3.59
N GLU A 101 5.35 3.40 -4.34
CA GLU A 101 6.80 3.50 -4.12
C GLU A 101 7.35 4.90 -4.41
N LYS A 102 6.88 5.55 -5.49
CA LYS A 102 7.25 6.96 -5.78
C LYS A 102 6.80 7.88 -4.66
N LEU A 103 5.56 7.75 -4.19
CA LEU A 103 5.03 8.53 -3.08
C LEU A 103 5.81 8.28 -1.78
N LYS A 104 6.19 7.03 -1.49
CA LYS A 104 7.06 6.73 -0.33
C LYS A 104 8.40 7.45 -0.42
N LYS A 105 9.06 7.41 -1.58
CA LYS A 105 10.34 8.11 -1.80
C LYS A 105 10.20 9.62 -1.67
N GLU A 106 9.10 10.20 -2.16
CA GLU A 106 8.82 11.63 -2.00
C GLU A 106 8.56 12.00 -0.54
N LEU A 107 7.84 11.17 0.21
CA LEU A 107 7.64 11.38 1.65
C LEU A 107 8.94 11.28 2.44
N GLU A 108 9.84 10.36 2.08
CA GLU A 108 11.17 10.26 2.69
C GLU A 108 12.01 11.52 2.42
N LYS A 109 12.05 11.99 1.16
CA LYS A 109 12.72 13.25 0.80
C LYS A 109 12.15 14.45 1.54
N LEU A 110 10.82 14.54 1.67
CA LEU A 110 10.17 15.63 2.40
C LEU A 110 10.53 15.59 3.89
N LYS A 111 10.58 14.40 4.51
CA LYS A 111 11.03 14.23 5.90
C LYS A 111 12.50 14.64 6.08
N GLU A 112 13.38 14.25 5.16
CA GLU A 112 14.79 14.66 5.19
C GLU A 112 14.93 16.19 5.08
N ILE A 113 14.20 16.82 4.16
CA ILE A 113 14.17 18.29 4.02
C ILE A 113 13.65 18.94 5.32
N GLN A 114 12.60 18.38 5.93
CA GLN A 114 12.03 18.90 7.17
C GLN A 114 13.01 18.80 8.34
N LEU A 115 13.72 17.67 8.49
CA LEU A 115 14.79 17.51 9.48
C LEU A 115 15.94 18.51 9.25
N ASN A 116 16.31 18.74 7.99
CA ASN A 116 17.33 19.73 7.65
C ASN A 116 16.90 21.16 8.00
N ILE A 117 15.63 21.52 7.79
CA ILE A 117 15.10 22.85 8.17
C ILE A 117 15.15 23.04 9.69
N GLU A 118 14.82 22.02 10.49
CA GLU A 118 14.92 22.11 11.95
C GLU A 118 16.37 22.28 12.43
N GLN A 119 17.30 21.52 11.84
CA GLN A 119 18.73 21.67 12.14
C GLN A 119 19.26 23.05 11.75
N LEU A 120 18.88 23.56 10.56
CA LEU A 120 19.25 24.91 10.12
C LEU A 120 18.68 25.98 11.04
N LYS A 121 17.42 25.85 11.50
CA LYS A 121 16.84 26.78 12.48
C LYS A 121 17.62 26.80 13.80
N LYS A 122 18.04 25.63 14.31
CA LYS A 122 18.90 25.55 15.50
C LYS A 122 20.25 26.24 15.27
N GLN A 123 20.90 25.98 14.13
CA GLN A 123 22.16 26.62 13.78
C GLN A 123 22.04 28.15 13.63
N ILE A 124 20.92 28.65 13.10
CA ILE A 124 20.65 30.09 13.01
C ILE A 124 20.52 30.67 14.42
N ALA A 125 19.72 30.05 15.29
CA ALA A 125 19.56 30.52 16.67
C ALA A 125 20.90 30.55 17.44
N GLU A 126 21.72 29.50 17.32
CA GLU A 126 23.06 29.47 17.92
C GLU A 126 23.98 30.55 17.35
N ARG A 127 23.89 30.84 16.04
CA ARG A 127 24.67 31.90 15.42
C ARG A 127 24.21 33.28 15.86
N ASP A 128 22.91 33.51 16.01
CA ASP A 128 22.37 34.78 16.49
C ASP A 128 22.83 35.07 17.93
N GLU A 129 22.88 34.05 18.79
CA GLU A 129 23.44 34.18 20.14
C GLU A 129 24.93 34.53 20.11
N LYS A 130 25.71 33.86 19.26
CA LYS A 130 27.13 34.16 19.07
C LYS A 130 27.36 35.56 18.54
N VAL A 131 26.57 36.02 17.58
CA VAL A 131 26.63 37.38 17.04
C VAL A 131 26.36 38.39 18.14
N LYS A 132 25.29 38.24 18.93
CA LYS A 132 25.00 39.12 20.06
C LYS A 132 26.11 39.14 21.12
N ALA A 133 26.74 38.00 21.39
CA ALA A 133 27.87 37.92 22.31
C ALA A 133 29.08 38.68 21.76
N LEU A 134 29.40 38.51 20.47
CA LEU A 134 30.50 39.22 19.81
C LEU A 134 30.24 40.72 19.70
N GLU A 135 29.01 41.15 19.44
CA GLU A 135 28.64 42.58 19.43
C GLU A 135 28.90 43.21 20.80
N LYS A 136 28.53 42.53 21.89
CA LYS A 136 28.83 43.01 23.26
C LYS A 136 30.33 43.12 23.51
N THR A 137 31.11 42.11 23.12
CA THR A 137 32.57 42.16 23.33
C THR A 137 33.24 43.23 22.47
N ILE A 138 32.74 43.48 21.25
CA ILE A 138 33.23 44.60 20.43
C ILE A 138 32.97 45.93 21.13
N VAL A 139 31.76 46.16 21.63
CA VAL A 139 31.43 47.40 22.36
C VAL A 139 32.30 47.55 23.60
N GLU A 140 32.48 46.50 24.40
CA GLU A 140 33.37 46.52 25.57
C GLU A 140 34.81 46.89 25.17
N LYS A 141 35.35 46.24 24.13
CA LYS A 141 36.71 46.52 23.65
C LYS A 141 36.86 47.93 23.07
N GLU A 142 35.85 48.45 22.40
CA GLU A 142 35.83 49.83 21.92
C GLU A 142 35.87 50.84 23.07
N THR A 143 35.12 50.57 24.15
CA THR A 143 35.17 51.42 25.36
C THR A 143 36.53 51.36 26.06
N GLU A 144 37.11 50.17 26.22
CA GLU A 144 38.46 50.00 26.78
C GLU A 144 39.51 50.74 25.94
N LEU A 145 39.42 50.66 24.61
CA LEU A 145 40.32 51.37 23.71
C LEU A 145 40.16 52.89 23.83
N ALA A 146 38.94 53.39 23.94
CA ALA A 146 38.69 54.81 24.16
C ALA A 146 39.30 55.29 25.48
N ASP A 147 39.14 54.52 26.56
CA ASP A 147 39.71 54.82 27.88
C ASP A 147 41.24 54.81 27.87
N ILE A 148 41.86 53.80 27.23
CA ILE A 148 43.32 53.72 27.10
C ILE A 148 43.85 54.91 26.29
N LYS A 149 43.20 55.26 25.18
CA LYS A 149 43.57 56.45 24.39
C LYS A 149 43.46 57.73 25.21
N ALA A 150 42.41 57.87 26.01
CA ALA A 150 42.24 59.02 26.90
C ALA A 150 43.32 59.09 27.99
N ARG A 151 43.75 57.95 28.54
CA ARG A 151 44.86 57.89 29.51
C ARG A 151 46.21 58.20 28.86
N LEU A 152 46.44 57.68 27.66
CA LEU A 152 47.67 57.96 26.90
C LEU A 152 47.78 59.45 26.57
N ALA A 153 46.68 60.09 26.15
CA ALA A 153 46.64 61.54 25.91
C ALA A 153 46.91 62.39 27.16
N LYS A 154 46.62 61.87 28.35
CA LYS A 154 46.91 62.52 29.65
C LYS A 154 48.30 62.19 30.19
N THR A 155 49.01 61.23 29.59
CA THR A 155 50.34 60.85 30.05
C THR A 155 51.33 61.89 29.53
N PRO A 156 52.01 62.65 30.41
CA PRO A 156 53.01 63.60 29.97
C PRO A 156 54.14 62.85 29.27
N ASP A 157 54.68 63.45 28.20
CA ASP A 157 55.81 62.89 27.48
C ASP A 157 56.93 62.60 28.49
N PRO A 158 57.43 61.36 28.60
CA PRO A 158 58.62 61.09 29.38
C PRO A 158 59.71 61.95 28.75
N GLY A 159 60.04 63.05 29.43
CA GLY A 159 61.04 63.99 28.97
C GLY A 159 62.35 63.29 28.59
N PRO A 160 63.28 64.00 27.96
CA PRO A 160 64.54 63.42 27.51
C PRO A 160 65.14 62.55 28.61
N THR A 161 65.53 61.32 28.24
CA THR A 161 66.17 60.39 29.16
C THR A 161 67.28 61.16 29.89
N PRO A 162 67.28 61.19 31.23
CA PRO A 162 68.27 61.97 31.95
C PRO A 162 69.65 61.47 31.54
N ASP A 163 70.54 62.41 31.18
CA ASP A 163 71.92 62.09 30.82
C ASP A 163 72.51 61.18 31.89
N ALA A 164 73.19 60.12 31.46
CA ALA A 164 73.79 59.15 32.36
C ALA A 164 74.64 59.88 33.41
N LYS A 165 74.29 59.75 34.69
CA LYS A 165 75.06 60.35 35.78
C LYS A 165 76.44 59.71 35.80
N ILE A 166 77.43 60.40 35.23
CA ILE A 166 78.82 59.95 35.24
C ILE A 166 79.32 60.03 36.68
N VAL A 167 79.39 58.87 37.34
CA VAL A 167 79.99 58.74 38.67
C VAL A 167 81.47 58.42 38.48
N ASN A 168 82.34 59.40 38.74
CA ASN A 168 83.77 59.15 38.79
C ASN A 168 84.09 58.38 40.07
N LEU A 169 84.45 57.10 39.92
CA LEU A 169 84.99 56.33 41.03
C LEU A 169 86.38 56.91 41.39
N PRO A 170 86.70 57.06 42.68
CA PRO A 170 88.06 57.40 43.06
C PRO A 170 89.01 56.32 42.56
N ASN A 171 90.20 56.73 42.08
CA ASN A 171 91.23 55.78 41.72
C ASN A 171 91.51 54.88 42.93
N PRO A 172 91.55 53.54 42.73
CA PRO A 172 91.92 52.64 43.81
C PRO A 172 93.31 53.01 44.31
N ARG A 173 93.54 52.82 45.61
CA ARG A 173 94.85 53.05 46.22
C ARG A 173 95.90 52.15 45.57
N ASP A 174 97.06 52.70 45.25
CA ASP A 174 98.17 51.93 44.69
C ASP A 174 98.56 50.76 45.62
N ALA A 175 98.88 49.62 45.00
CA ALA A 175 99.37 48.47 45.74
C ALA A 175 100.73 48.79 46.39
N PRO A 176 100.96 48.38 47.65
CA PRO A 176 102.28 48.46 48.28
C PRO A 176 103.34 47.71 47.45
N LYS A 177 104.59 48.20 47.44
CA LYS A 177 105.69 47.65 46.62
C LYS A 177 106.03 46.18 46.91
N GLU A 178 105.66 45.66 48.07
CA GLU A 178 105.91 44.28 48.50
C GLU A 178 104.68 43.36 48.34
N ALA A 179 103.57 43.86 47.80
CA ALA A 179 102.35 43.09 47.65
C ALA A 179 102.47 42.07 46.50
N LYS A 180 102.08 40.82 46.76
CA LYS A 180 101.97 39.76 45.74
C LYS A 180 100.56 39.76 45.15
N GLN A 181 100.46 39.70 43.83
CA GLN A 181 99.19 39.52 43.12
C GLN A 181 98.62 38.13 43.45
N ILE A 182 97.32 38.08 43.77
CA ILE A 182 96.57 36.84 43.92
C ILE A 182 95.39 36.92 42.96
N GLU A 183 95.25 35.92 42.10
CA GLU A 183 94.19 35.89 41.10
C GLU A 183 93.01 35.05 41.57
N TYR A 184 91.82 35.65 41.45
CA TYR A 184 90.55 35.01 41.74
C TYR A 184 89.65 35.09 40.53
N VAL A 185 88.99 33.98 40.20
CA VAL A 185 87.94 33.94 39.18
C VAL A 185 86.59 33.94 39.90
N CYS A 186 85.80 34.97 39.63
CA CYS A 186 84.45 35.11 40.16
C CYS A 186 83.43 34.78 39.06
N TRP A 187 82.78 33.61 39.16
CA TRP A 187 81.77 33.18 38.20
C TRP A 187 80.53 32.65 38.91
N HIS A 188 79.34 33.13 38.53
CA HIS A 188 78.04 32.79 39.11
C HIS A 188 78.00 32.79 40.65
N GLY A 189 78.58 33.83 41.28
CA GLY A 189 78.57 33.99 42.74
C GLY A 189 79.53 33.05 43.49
N ARG A 190 80.40 32.30 42.80
CA ARG A 190 81.47 31.48 43.40
C ARG A 190 82.83 32.12 43.14
N ILE A 191 83.73 32.03 44.13
CA ILE A 191 85.08 32.58 44.09
C ILE A 191 86.08 31.42 44.13
N LEU A 192 86.90 31.29 43.08
CA LEU A 192 87.95 30.27 42.99
C LEU A 192 89.31 30.96 42.90
N ARG A 193 90.27 30.51 43.71
CA ARG A 193 91.66 30.94 43.62
C ARG A 193 92.32 30.20 42.46
N VAL A 194 93.01 30.92 41.58
CA VAL A 194 93.78 30.34 40.48
C VAL A 194 95.26 30.57 40.77
N ASP A 195 96.01 29.49 40.99
CA ASP A 195 97.46 29.54 41.05
C ASP A 195 97.99 29.29 39.62
N ILE A 196 98.28 30.37 38.89
CA ILE A 196 98.93 30.29 37.58
C ILE A 196 100.45 30.16 37.83
N PRO A 197 101.15 29.18 37.22
CA PRO A 197 102.59 29.00 37.39
C PRO A 197 103.43 30.13 36.79
#